data_AF-A0A925BPM8-F1
#
_entry.id   AF-A0A925BPM8-F1
#
_cell.length_a   1.000
_cell.length_b   1.000
_cell.length_c   1.000
_cell.angle_alpha   90.00
_cell.angle_beta   90.00
_cell.angle_gamma   90.00
#
_symmetry.space_group_name_H-M   'P 1'
#
loop_
_entity.id
_entity.type
_entity.pdbx_description
1 polymer ?
#
loop_
_entity_poly.entity_id
_entity_poly.type
_entity_poly.pdbx_seq_one_letter_code
_entity_poly.pdbx_strand_id
1 'polypeptide(L)'
;GTDEDFFRVPITPQTATVIADAVAGSLITTKISDDVFAAAELKLDPKPLTKNRDSVATFWQHHRIIEEQLLGKPRGSLVAGIKKDVVLSNRLREKPHKVAIYGWHHPDGRPIQSLYVGHVDWYVDYSHGVRLMSGQILVDGHTLKVADVLKDSRLHPLLSGEGPLDTADIRRAADWQP
;
A
#
# COMPACT_ATOMS: atom_id res chain seq x y z
N GLY A 1 -1.62 12.50 -16.47
CA GLY A 1 -1.76 13.88 -15.99
C GLY A 1 -0.39 14.51 -15.87
N THR A 2 -0.35 15.77 -15.49
CA THR A 2 0.88 16.48 -15.04
C THR A 2 0.89 16.56 -13.51
N ASP A 3 1.91 17.18 -12.92
CA ASP A 3 1.97 17.39 -11.47
C ASP A 3 0.86 18.35 -10.97
N GLU A 4 0.38 19.23 -11.84
CA GLU A 4 -0.69 20.22 -11.57
C GLU A 4 -2.09 19.68 -11.91
N ASP A 5 -2.20 18.71 -12.81
CA ASP A 5 -3.47 18.14 -13.25
C ASP A 5 -3.38 16.60 -13.31
N PHE A 6 -3.71 15.98 -12.18
CA PHE A 6 -3.71 14.54 -12.02
C PHE A 6 -4.92 14.05 -11.25
N PHE A 7 -5.13 12.75 -11.30
CA PHE A 7 -6.22 12.06 -10.62
C PHE A 7 -5.69 10.77 -9.99
N ARG A 8 -6.02 10.54 -8.71
CA ARG A 8 -5.65 9.31 -7.99
C ARG A 8 -6.68 8.22 -8.29
N VAL A 9 -6.26 7.18 -9.00
CA VAL A 9 -7.11 6.05 -9.39
C VAL A 9 -6.65 4.80 -8.64
N PRO A 10 -7.56 4.07 -7.97
CA PRO A 10 -7.21 2.78 -7.38
C PRO A 10 -6.96 1.76 -8.50
N ILE A 11 -6.02 0.85 -8.26
CA ILE A 11 -5.66 -0.22 -9.19
C ILE A 11 -5.72 -1.57 -8.45
N THR A 12 -5.86 -2.64 -9.21
CA THR A 12 -5.83 -4.01 -8.67
C THR A 12 -4.41 -4.38 -8.22
N PRO A 13 -4.26 -5.35 -7.32
CA PRO A 13 -2.95 -5.90 -6.94
C PRO A 13 -2.16 -6.47 -8.12
N GLN A 14 -2.82 -7.02 -9.16
CA GLN A 14 -2.17 -7.46 -10.40
C GLN A 14 -1.45 -6.30 -11.10
N THR A 15 -2.20 -5.22 -11.37
CA THR A 15 -1.62 -4.01 -11.99
C THR A 15 -0.53 -3.42 -11.12
N ALA A 16 -0.74 -3.37 -9.80
CA ALA A 16 0.25 -2.89 -8.84
C ALA A 16 1.56 -3.71 -8.87
N THR A 17 1.44 -5.02 -9.03
CA THR A 17 2.58 -5.95 -9.15
C THR A 17 3.37 -5.70 -10.43
N VAL A 18 2.68 -5.55 -11.57
CA VAL A 18 3.33 -5.22 -12.85
C VAL A 18 4.10 -3.90 -12.77
N ILE A 19 3.49 -2.86 -12.17
CA ILE A 19 4.18 -1.58 -11.97
C ILE A 19 5.39 -1.75 -11.04
N ALA A 20 5.24 -2.48 -9.94
CA ALA A 20 6.33 -2.73 -9.00
C ALA A 20 7.53 -3.38 -9.70
N ASP A 21 7.30 -4.42 -10.50
CA ASP A 21 8.37 -5.12 -11.20
C ASP A 21 9.03 -4.22 -12.26
N ALA A 22 8.25 -3.40 -12.99
CA ALA A 22 8.75 -2.47 -14.00
C ALA A 22 9.67 -1.37 -13.42
N VAL A 23 9.47 -0.98 -12.16
CA VAL A 23 10.29 0.03 -11.48
C VAL A 23 11.34 -0.57 -10.54
N ALA A 24 11.58 -1.88 -10.61
CA ALA A 24 12.43 -2.62 -9.67
C ALA A 24 12.07 -2.35 -8.19
N GLY A 25 10.78 -2.22 -7.92
CA GLY A 25 10.17 -1.96 -6.63
C GLY A 25 9.55 -3.20 -5.99
N SER A 26 8.96 -3.00 -4.81
CA SER A 26 8.13 -3.99 -4.12
C SER A 26 6.87 -3.32 -3.59
N LEU A 27 5.78 -4.07 -3.58
CA LEU A 27 4.64 -3.77 -2.70
C LEU A 27 5.12 -3.79 -1.24
N ILE A 28 4.47 -2.99 -0.40
CA ILE A 28 4.81 -2.84 1.01
C ILE A 28 4.10 -3.90 1.88
N THR A 29 4.57 -4.08 3.11
CA THR A 29 3.89 -4.88 4.15
C THR A 29 3.08 -3.98 5.08
N THR A 30 2.33 -4.58 6.02
CA THR A 30 1.67 -3.83 7.11
C THR A 30 2.68 -3.03 7.94
N LYS A 31 3.82 -3.64 8.28
CA LYS A 31 4.90 -2.97 9.01
C LYS A 31 5.42 -1.74 8.25
N ILE A 32 5.63 -1.85 6.95
CA ILE A 32 6.13 -0.72 6.15
C ILE A 32 5.06 0.35 5.96
N SER A 33 3.78 -0.01 5.91
CA SER A 33 2.67 0.96 5.96
C SER A 33 2.69 1.77 7.26
N ASP A 34 2.90 1.10 8.41
CA ASP A 34 3.06 1.78 9.71
C ASP A 34 4.31 2.67 9.76
N ASP A 35 5.45 2.17 9.29
CA ASP A 35 6.72 2.91 9.27
C ASP A 35 6.64 4.15 8.36
N VAL A 36 6.00 4.03 7.18
CA VAL A 36 5.71 5.17 6.28
C VAL A 36 4.82 6.18 6.97
N PHE A 37 3.78 5.75 7.68
CA PHE A 37 2.94 6.67 8.44
C PHE A 37 3.76 7.40 9.50
N ALA A 38 4.53 6.68 10.32
CA ALA A 38 5.37 7.27 11.36
C ALA A 38 6.35 8.31 10.79
N ALA A 39 7.02 7.99 9.69
CA ALA A 39 8.00 8.85 9.02
C ALA A 39 7.40 9.98 8.18
N ALA A 40 6.13 9.91 7.79
CA ALA A 40 5.50 10.92 6.93
C ALA A 40 5.48 12.31 7.59
N GLU A 41 5.93 13.32 6.85
CA GLU A 41 5.87 14.72 7.25
C GLU A 41 4.41 15.19 7.34
N LEU A 42 3.59 14.79 6.36
CA LEU A 42 2.18 15.15 6.29
C LEU A 42 1.30 13.93 6.58
N LYS A 43 0.61 13.96 7.71
CA LYS A 43 -0.36 12.95 8.14
C LYS A 43 -1.76 13.55 8.03
N LEU A 44 -2.53 13.13 7.04
CA LEU A 44 -3.89 13.66 6.82
C LEU A 44 -4.92 12.84 7.57
N ASP A 45 -6.05 13.47 7.89
CA ASP A 45 -7.18 12.76 8.48
C ASP A 45 -7.86 11.88 7.43
N PRO A 46 -8.13 10.62 7.75
CA PRO A 46 -9.01 9.80 6.92
C PRO A 46 -10.40 10.41 6.74
N LYS A 47 -10.93 10.37 5.51
CA LYS A 47 -12.27 10.86 5.17
C LYS A 47 -13.10 9.78 4.45
N PRO A 48 -13.68 8.81 5.19
CA PRO A 48 -14.47 7.74 4.60
C PRO A 48 -15.74 8.24 3.88
N LEU A 49 -16.00 7.66 2.71
CA LEU A 49 -17.24 7.75 1.95
C LEU A 49 -18.00 6.42 1.99
N THR A 50 -19.33 6.46 1.98
CA THR A 50 -20.19 5.29 2.23
C THR A 50 -21.03 4.84 1.04
N LYS A 51 -21.07 5.61 -0.06
CA LYS A 51 -21.92 5.35 -1.24
C LYS A 51 -21.09 5.15 -2.50
N ASN A 52 -21.57 4.29 -3.41
CA ASN A 52 -21.02 4.08 -4.77
C ASN A 52 -19.48 3.96 -4.81
N ARG A 53 -18.94 3.19 -3.86
CA ARG A 53 -17.52 3.23 -3.47
C ARG A 53 -16.55 2.88 -4.60
N ASP A 54 -17.01 2.15 -5.61
CA ASP A 54 -16.29 1.67 -6.79
C ASP A 54 -16.50 2.54 -8.05
N SER A 55 -17.28 3.63 -7.94
CA SER A 55 -17.52 4.53 -9.08
C SER A 55 -16.38 5.54 -9.27
N VAL A 56 -16.08 5.85 -10.54
CA VAL A 56 -15.12 6.90 -10.92
C VAL A 56 -15.49 8.27 -10.32
N ALA A 57 -16.79 8.57 -10.21
CA ALA A 57 -17.26 9.79 -9.56
C ALA A 57 -16.85 9.86 -8.07
N THR A 58 -16.90 8.73 -7.35
CA THR A 58 -16.49 8.66 -5.93
C THR A 58 -14.97 8.69 -5.79
N PHE A 59 -14.24 8.10 -6.74
CA PHE A 59 -12.78 8.22 -6.79
C PHE A 59 -12.38 9.69 -6.95
N TRP A 60 -13.01 10.42 -7.88
CA TRP A 60 -12.78 11.85 -8.10
C TRP A 60 -13.15 12.69 -6.88
N GLN A 61 -14.31 12.43 -6.27
CA GLN A 61 -14.72 13.09 -5.02
C GLN A 61 -13.65 12.92 -3.93
N HIS A 62 -13.17 11.70 -3.70
CA HIS A 62 -12.17 11.48 -2.66
C HIS A 62 -10.79 12.02 -3.05
N HIS A 63 -10.42 12.05 -4.32
CA HIS A 63 -9.22 12.74 -4.78
C HIS A 63 -9.27 14.22 -4.39
N ARG A 64 -10.40 14.90 -4.65
CA ARG A 64 -10.60 16.31 -4.25
C ARG A 64 -10.52 16.53 -2.75
N ILE A 65 -11.13 15.66 -1.95
CA ILE A 65 -11.04 15.72 -0.48
C ILE A 65 -9.59 15.64 0.01
N ILE A 66 -8.73 14.84 -0.65
CA ILE A 66 -7.31 14.79 -0.33
C ILE A 66 -6.60 16.09 -0.75
N GLU A 67 -6.85 16.59 -1.96
CA GLU A 67 -6.24 17.84 -2.44
C GLU A 67 -6.64 19.06 -1.60
N GLU A 68 -7.89 19.12 -1.13
CA GLU A 68 -8.37 20.15 -0.20
C GLU A 68 -7.61 20.11 1.12
N GLN A 69 -7.31 18.92 1.66
CA GLN A 69 -6.48 18.77 2.85
C GLN A 69 -5.00 19.12 2.61
N LEU A 70 -4.54 19.08 1.37
CA LEU A 70 -3.16 19.42 0.97
C LEU A 70 -3.00 20.90 0.59
N LEU A 71 -4.08 21.69 0.57
CA LEU A 71 -4.02 23.09 0.20
C LEU A 71 -3.05 23.86 1.12
N GLY A 72 -2.11 24.59 0.51
CA GLY A 72 -1.09 25.35 1.23
C GLY A 72 0.02 24.50 1.87
N LYS A 73 0.02 23.17 1.69
CA LYS A 73 1.10 22.28 2.15
C LYS A 73 2.17 22.09 1.07
N PRO A 74 3.45 21.86 1.43
CA PRO A 74 4.51 21.61 0.46
C PRO A 74 4.21 20.40 -0.42
N ARG A 75 4.37 20.55 -1.73
CA ARG A 75 4.36 19.43 -2.67
C ARG A 75 5.69 18.67 -2.57
N GLY A 76 5.67 17.36 -2.82
CA GLY A 76 6.85 16.50 -2.71
C GLY A 76 7.10 15.93 -1.31
N SER A 77 6.47 16.45 -0.26
CA SER A 77 6.51 15.86 1.08
C SER A 77 5.89 14.46 1.09
N LEU A 78 6.41 13.57 1.93
CA LEU A 78 5.82 12.25 2.13
C LEU A 78 4.46 12.39 2.85
N VAL A 79 3.39 11.94 2.18
CA VAL A 79 2.01 12.04 2.67
C VAL A 79 1.46 10.66 3.06
N ALA A 80 0.94 10.55 4.29
CA ALA A 80 0.24 9.38 4.79
C ALA A 80 -1.19 9.73 5.28
N GLY A 81 -1.99 8.72 5.64
CA GLY A 81 -3.38 8.91 6.12
C GLY A 81 -4.42 9.12 5.00
N ILE A 82 -4.05 8.93 3.74
CA ILE A 82 -4.92 9.26 2.59
C ILE A 82 -5.75 8.10 2.03
N LYS A 83 -5.30 6.85 2.20
CA LYS A 83 -5.89 5.62 1.64
C LYS A 83 -5.47 4.42 2.48
N LYS A 84 -6.16 3.29 2.31
CA LYS A 84 -5.70 1.96 2.72
C LYS A 84 -4.66 1.47 1.73
N ASP A 85 -3.59 0.86 2.20
CA ASP A 85 -2.56 0.30 1.35
C ASP A 85 -2.91 -1.14 0.95
N VAL A 86 -2.69 -1.49 -0.31
CA VAL A 86 -2.53 -2.88 -0.75
C VAL A 86 -1.18 -3.38 -0.25
N VAL A 87 -1.18 -4.48 0.50
CA VAL A 87 0.02 -4.98 1.19
C VAL A 87 0.33 -6.44 0.85
N LEU A 88 1.60 -6.82 0.93
CA LEU A 88 2.04 -8.21 0.99
C LEU A 88 1.74 -8.78 2.38
N SER A 89 1.16 -9.98 2.42
CA SER A 89 0.80 -10.66 3.67
C SER A 89 0.85 -12.17 3.50
N ASN A 90 1.27 -12.88 4.55
CA ASN A 90 1.26 -14.35 4.59
C ASN A 90 -0.17 -14.91 4.49
N ARG A 91 -1.18 -14.13 4.92
CA ARG A 91 -2.60 -14.51 4.87
C ARG A 91 -3.15 -14.72 3.46
N LEU A 92 -2.48 -14.19 2.44
CA LEU A 92 -2.89 -14.41 1.04
C LEU A 92 -2.74 -15.87 0.61
N ARG A 93 -1.90 -16.66 1.28
CA ARG A 93 -1.82 -18.12 1.05
C ARG A 93 -3.07 -18.87 1.49
N GLU A 94 -3.82 -18.32 2.43
CA GLU A 94 -5.03 -18.96 2.95
C GLU A 94 -6.16 -18.95 1.91
N LYS A 95 -6.15 -17.97 0.99
CA LYS A 95 -7.27 -17.70 0.08
C LYS A 95 -6.77 -17.14 -1.26
N PRO A 96 -6.78 -17.93 -2.34
CA PRO A 96 -6.47 -17.41 -3.68
C PRO A 96 -7.50 -16.37 -4.12
N HIS A 97 -7.12 -15.54 -5.09
CA HIS A 97 -7.94 -14.47 -5.69
C HIS A 97 -8.44 -13.43 -4.68
N LYS A 98 -7.58 -13.07 -3.71
CA LYS A 98 -7.88 -12.06 -2.69
C LYS A 98 -6.90 -10.91 -2.74
N VAL A 99 -7.36 -9.75 -2.28
CA VAL A 99 -6.52 -8.59 -1.99
C VAL A 99 -6.31 -8.47 -0.48
N ALA A 100 -5.08 -8.18 -0.05
CA ALA A 100 -4.78 -7.82 1.33
C ALA A 100 -4.69 -6.30 1.44
N ILE A 101 -5.52 -5.72 2.30
CA ILE A 101 -5.57 -4.28 2.56
C ILE A 101 -5.35 -3.97 4.03
N TYR A 102 -4.67 -2.86 4.29
CA TYR A 102 -4.31 -2.41 5.63
C TYR A 102 -4.17 -0.89 5.71
N GLY A 103 -4.21 -0.32 6.91
CA GLY A 103 -3.79 1.05 7.16
C GLY A 103 -4.94 2.06 7.08
N TRP A 104 -4.68 3.17 6.38
CA TRP A 104 -5.47 4.40 6.45
C TRP A 104 -5.54 4.94 7.87
N HIS A 105 -4.36 5.23 8.42
CA HIS A 105 -4.19 5.57 9.82
C HIS A 105 -4.76 6.94 10.18
N HIS A 106 -5.31 7.03 11.39
CA HIS A 106 -5.60 8.28 12.07
C HIS A 106 -4.30 9.01 12.44
N PRO A 107 -4.34 10.32 12.76
CA PRO A 107 -3.15 11.07 13.21
C PRO A 107 -2.41 10.45 14.40
N ASP A 108 -3.11 9.69 15.24
CA ASP A 108 -2.54 8.94 16.37
C ASP A 108 -1.82 7.64 15.98
N GLY A 109 -1.78 7.31 14.69
CA GLY A 109 -1.13 6.11 14.17
C GLY A 109 -1.96 4.84 14.24
N ARG A 110 -3.23 4.88 14.67
CA ARG A 110 -4.09 3.69 14.62
C ARG A 110 -4.66 3.49 13.21
N PRO A 111 -4.52 2.30 12.60
CA PRO A 111 -5.10 2.01 11.29
C PRO A 111 -6.63 1.94 11.39
N ILE A 112 -7.36 2.58 10.47
CA ILE A 112 -8.81 2.36 10.32
C ILE A 112 -9.08 0.93 9.85
N GLN A 113 -8.20 0.41 8.99
CA GLN A 113 -8.29 -0.93 8.45
C GLN A 113 -7.19 -1.83 9.05
N SER A 114 -7.55 -2.66 10.02
CA SER A 114 -6.74 -3.84 10.35
C SER A 114 -6.60 -4.75 9.13
N LEU A 115 -5.55 -5.59 9.11
CA LEU A 115 -5.23 -6.45 7.97
C LEU A 115 -6.44 -7.29 7.56
N TYR A 116 -6.92 -7.05 6.33
CA TYR A 116 -8.14 -7.66 5.82
C TYR A 116 -7.91 -8.30 4.45
N VAL A 117 -8.31 -9.56 4.34
CA VAL A 117 -8.15 -10.42 3.14
C VAL A 117 -9.50 -11.04 2.74
N GLY A 118 -10.56 -10.24 2.79
CA GLY A 118 -11.92 -10.70 2.46
C GLY A 118 -12.37 -10.35 1.03
N HIS A 119 -11.85 -9.26 0.48
CA HIS A 119 -12.20 -8.79 -0.86
C HIS A 119 -11.52 -9.63 -1.94
N VAL A 120 -12.26 -9.89 -3.02
CA VAL A 120 -11.70 -10.45 -4.26
C VAL A 120 -10.65 -9.51 -4.83
N ASP A 121 -9.63 -10.05 -5.48
CA ASP A 121 -8.49 -9.31 -6.02
C ASP A 121 -8.83 -8.30 -7.13
N TRP A 122 -9.89 -8.54 -7.91
CA TRP A 122 -10.39 -7.56 -8.88
C TRP A 122 -11.21 -6.42 -8.26
N TYR A 123 -11.52 -6.47 -6.96
CA TYR A 123 -12.25 -5.41 -6.28
C TYR A 123 -11.36 -4.21 -6.02
N VAL A 124 -11.77 -3.05 -6.54
CA VAL A 124 -11.18 -1.75 -6.23
C VAL A 124 -12.25 -0.78 -5.77
N ASP A 125 -11.89 0.13 -4.88
CA ASP A 125 -12.78 1.18 -4.40
C ASP A 125 -12.00 2.46 -4.12
N TYR A 126 -12.71 3.54 -3.82
CA TYR A 126 -12.08 4.84 -3.61
C TYR A 126 -11.04 4.82 -2.49
N SER A 127 -11.11 3.89 -1.52
CA SER A 127 -10.21 3.84 -0.38
C SER A 127 -8.91 3.07 -0.66
N HIS A 128 -8.83 2.34 -1.77
CA HIS A 128 -7.62 1.64 -2.19
C HIS A 128 -6.50 2.61 -2.59
N GLY A 129 -5.31 2.35 -2.08
CA GLY A 129 -4.06 3.01 -2.42
C GLY A 129 -2.97 1.97 -2.63
N VAL A 130 -2.04 2.28 -3.53
CA VAL A 130 -0.84 1.47 -3.76
C VAL A 130 0.36 2.35 -3.44
N ARG A 131 1.22 1.83 -2.57
CA ARG A 131 2.55 2.38 -2.30
C ARG A 131 3.58 1.33 -2.67
N LEU A 132 4.63 1.78 -3.34
CA LEU A 132 5.78 0.98 -3.66
C LEU A 132 6.96 1.45 -2.80
N MET A 133 7.81 0.52 -2.42
CA MET A 133 9.15 0.79 -1.92
C MET A 133 10.18 0.32 -2.94
N SER A 134 11.40 0.83 -2.85
CA SER A 134 12.54 0.28 -3.60
C SER A 134 12.63 -1.23 -3.37
N GLY A 135 12.92 -2.00 -4.42
CA GLY A 135 13.18 -3.45 -4.30
C GLY A 135 14.51 -3.76 -3.58
N GLN A 136 15.27 -2.73 -3.22
CA GLN A 136 16.51 -2.80 -2.45
C GLN A 136 16.44 -1.93 -1.20
N ILE A 137 17.10 -2.39 -0.14
CA ILE A 137 17.18 -1.72 1.16
C ILE A 137 18.62 -1.75 1.68
N LEU A 138 19.04 -0.69 2.38
CA LEU A 138 20.32 -0.63 3.08
C LEU A 138 20.16 -1.19 4.49
N VAL A 139 20.90 -2.24 4.84
CA VAL A 139 20.96 -2.84 6.17
C VAL A 139 22.41 -2.83 6.61
N ASP A 140 22.72 -2.09 7.69
CA ASP A 140 24.07 -1.94 8.23
C ASP A 140 25.13 -1.58 7.18
N GLY A 141 24.78 -0.71 6.24
CA GLY A 141 25.68 -0.28 5.16
C GLY A 141 25.75 -1.21 3.94
N HIS A 142 25.03 -2.33 3.96
CA HIS A 142 24.95 -3.28 2.85
C HIS A 142 23.61 -3.18 2.11
N THR A 143 23.66 -3.06 0.79
CA THR A 143 22.46 -3.10 -0.05
C THR A 143 21.99 -4.54 -0.21
N LEU A 144 20.79 -4.84 0.27
CA LEU A 144 20.12 -6.13 0.17
C LEU A 144 18.85 -6.00 -0.67
N LYS A 145 18.40 -7.11 -1.28
CA LYS A 145 17.09 -7.16 -1.92
C LYS A 145 16.00 -7.29 -0.86
N VAL A 146 14.92 -6.54 -1.01
CA VAL A 146 13.74 -6.61 -0.14
C VAL A 146 13.15 -8.02 -0.08
N ALA A 147 13.10 -8.72 -1.22
CA ALA A 147 12.62 -10.10 -1.27
C ALA A 147 13.47 -11.07 -0.42
N ASP A 148 14.79 -10.88 -0.41
CA ASP A 148 15.71 -11.72 0.38
C ASP A 148 15.57 -11.40 1.87
N VAL A 149 15.47 -10.11 2.24
CA VAL A 149 15.24 -9.67 3.62
C VAL A 149 13.91 -10.19 4.17
N LEU A 150 12.83 -10.10 3.38
CA LEU A 150 11.51 -10.61 3.76
C LEU A 150 11.51 -12.12 3.97
N LYS A 151 12.27 -12.88 3.19
CA LYS A 151 12.34 -14.35 3.25
C LYS A 151 13.25 -14.86 4.37
N ASP A 152 14.20 -14.06 4.83
CA ASP A 152 15.19 -14.44 5.85
C ASP A 152 14.55 -14.54 7.25
N SER A 153 14.84 -15.63 7.97
CA SER A 153 14.27 -15.91 9.29
C SER A 153 14.71 -14.93 10.39
N ARG A 154 15.83 -14.24 10.20
CA ARG A 154 16.40 -13.26 11.14
C ARG A 154 16.15 -11.82 10.72
N LEU A 155 16.15 -11.54 9.41
CA LEU A 155 16.01 -10.17 8.91
C LEU A 155 14.57 -9.75 8.61
N HIS A 156 13.61 -10.67 8.45
CA HIS A 156 12.22 -10.30 8.20
C HIS A 156 11.63 -9.29 9.20
N PRO A 157 12.00 -9.23 10.50
CA PRO A 157 11.41 -8.27 11.43
C PRO A 157 11.66 -6.82 11.02
N LEU A 158 12.67 -6.54 10.18
CA LEU A 158 12.91 -5.21 9.61
C LEU A 158 11.77 -4.75 8.70
N LEU A 159 11.07 -5.69 8.06
CA LEU A 159 10.08 -5.40 7.03
C LEU A 159 8.72 -6.07 7.27
N SER A 160 8.57 -6.96 8.25
CA SER A 160 7.36 -7.75 8.46
C SER A 160 7.15 -8.09 9.93
N GLY A 161 5.90 -7.93 10.40
CA GLY A 161 5.43 -8.47 11.68
C GLY A 161 4.78 -9.86 11.59
N GLU A 162 4.64 -10.45 10.39
CA GLU A 162 3.96 -11.73 10.15
C GLU A 162 4.92 -12.93 10.08
N GLY A 163 6.19 -12.75 10.43
CA GLY A 163 7.25 -13.72 10.16
C GLY A 163 7.85 -13.55 8.77
N PRO A 164 8.62 -14.54 8.27
CA PRO A 164 9.17 -14.55 6.92
C PRO A 164 8.08 -14.57 5.83
N LEU A 165 8.32 -13.85 4.73
CA LEU A 165 7.46 -13.78 3.53
C LEU A 165 8.29 -14.14 2.30
N ASP A 166 7.81 -15.09 1.51
CA ASP A 166 8.31 -15.31 0.15
C ASP A 166 7.37 -14.57 -0.81
N THR A 167 7.84 -13.45 -1.35
CA THR A 167 7.01 -12.54 -2.16
C THR A 167 6.53 -13.19 -3.46
N ALA A 168 7.35 -14.02 -4.09
CA ALA A 168 7.00 -14.71 -5.32
C ALA A 168 5.94 -15.80 -5.06
N ASP A 169 6.10 -16.53 -3.97
CA ASP A 169 5.12 -17.51 -3.51
C ASP A 169 3.78 -16.88 -3.14
N ILE A 170 3.79 -15.78 -2.36
CA ILE A 170 2.58 -15.04 -1.98
C ILE A 170 1.82 -14.56 -3.21
N ARG A 171 2.51 -13.92 -4.17
CA ARG A 171 1.89 -13.42 -5.40
C ARG A 171 1.27 -14.56 -6.22
N ARG A 172 1.96 -15.70 -6.34
CA ARG A 172 1.45 -16.89 -7.02
C ARG A 172 0.24 -17.48 -6.31
N ALA A 173 0.28 -17.63 -4.99
CA ALA A 173 -0.83 -18.18 -4.22
C ALA A 173 -2.08 -17.29 -4.28
N ALA A 174 -1.88 -15.96 -4.40
CA ALA A 174 -2.95 -14.98 -4.49
C ALA A 174 -3.48 -14.76 -5.92
N ASP A 175 -2.84 -15.34 -6.94
CA ASP A 175 -3.09 -15.07 -8.36
C ASP A 175 -2.87 -13.60 -8.78
N TRP A 176 -1.81 -13.00 -8.24
CA TRP A 176 -1.38 -11.63 -8.58
C TRP A 176 -0.36 -11.59 -9.73
N GLN A 177 -0.26 -12.67 -10.50
CA GLN A 177 0.62 -12.73 -11.67
C GLN A 177 -0.06 -12.00 -12.85
N PRO A 178 0.71 -11.38 -13.76
CA PRO A 178 0.17 -10.84 -15.01
C PRO A 178 -0.39 -11.91 -15.94
#